data_AF-A0A060BZ32-F1
#
_entry.id   AF-A0A060BZ32-F1
#
_cell.length_a   1.000
_cell.length_b   1.000
_cell.length_c   1.000
_cell.angle_alpha   90.00
_cell.angle_beta   90.00
_cell.angle_gamma   90.00
#
_symmetry.space_group_name_H-M   'P 1'
#
loop_
_entity.id
_entity.type
_entity.pdbx_description
1 polymer ?
#
loop_
_entity_poly.entity_id
_entity_poly.type
_entity_poly.pdbx_seq_one_letter_code
_entity_poly.pdbx_strand_id
1 'polypeptide(L)'
;GRVTYQAQKDKYMMLNVTGPNEYENNVNNNWYTNHIAAWTLEYTVSSLEDLKRSRPSRYREVCEKHSLTGAETAKWREIADKMYYPYIKQLDIFEQQDLYMDKQQQLVKDIPPQDLPLNKHWSWDRILRSCFIKQADVIQMFYFPL
;
A
#
# COMPACT_ATOMS: atom_id res chain seq x y z
N GLY A 1 -14.63 4.15 6.50
CA GLY A 1 -13.17 4.40 6.63
C GLY A 1 -12.52 4.28 5.26
N ARG A 2 -11.20 4.49 5.15
CA ARG A 2 -10.46 4.39 3.87
C ARG A 2 -10.35 2.96 3.33
N VAL A 3 -10.36 1.99 4.24
CA VAL A 3 -10.36 0.55 3.94
C VAL A 3 -11.78 0.00 3.85
N THR A 4 -11.99 -1.01 3.02
CA THR A 4 -13.24 -1.77 2.89
C THR A 4 -12.97 -3.23 3.20
N TYR A 5 -13.85 -3.86 3.99
CA TYR A 5 -13.75 -5.30 4.28
C TYR A 5 -14.42 -6.11 3.17
N GLN A 6 -13.69 -7.08 2.61
CA GLN A 6 -14.14 -8.01 1.59
C GLN A 6 -14.33 -9.38 2.24
N ALA A 7 -15.58 -9.80 2.41
CA ALA A 7 -15.95 -10.98 3.19
C ALA A 7 -15.52 -12.33 2.57
N GLN A 8 -15.51 -12.45 1.24
CA GLN A 8 -15.13 -13.69 0.55
C GLN A 8 -13.64 -14.01 0.68
N LYS A 9 -12.79 -12.98 0.78
CA LYS A 9 -11.35 -13.14 1.00
C LYS A 9 -10.97 -13.08 2.48
N ASP A 10 -11.89 -12.67 3.36
CA ASP A 10 -11.60 -12.30 4.76
C ASP A 10 -10.44 -11.29 4.86
N LYS A 11 -10.53 -10.22 4.06
CA LYS A 11 -9.47 -9.20 3.97
C LYS A 11 -10.00 -7.77 3.92
N TYR A 12 -9.21 -6.84 4.44
CA TYR A 12 -9.34 -5.42 4.18
C TYR A 12 -8.62 -5.05 2.88
N MET A 13 -9.26 -4.18 2.11
CA MET A 13 -8.79 -3.70 0.81
C MET A 13 -8.84 -2.18 0.76
N MET A 14 -7.93 -1.59 -0.01
CA MET A 14 -8.00 -0.16 -0.37
C MET A 14 -8.21 -0.05 -1.87
N LEU A 15 -9.36 0.51 -2.22
CA LEU A 15 -9.78 0.69 -3.60
C LEU A 15 -9.50 2.13 -4.06
N ASN A 16 -9.34 2.30 -5.37
CA ASN A 16 -9.16 3.60 -6.02
C ASN A 16 -8.05 4.44 -5.37
N VAL A 17 -6.83 3.92 -5.35
CA VAL A 17 -5.61 4.59 -4.85
C VAL A 17 -4.69 4.97 -6.01
N THR A 18 -3.72 5.84 -5.70
CA THR A 18 -2.52 6.07 -6.51
C THR A 18 -1.34 5.75 -5.61
N GLY A 19 -0.54 4.75 -5.99
CA GLY A 19 0.70 4.41 -5.28
C GLY A 19 1.83 5.38 -5.63
N PRO A 20 3.07 5.10 -5.18
CA PRO A 20 4.26 5.84 -5.61
C PRO A 20 4.42 5.94 -7.13
N ASN A 21 4.03 4.91 -7.88
CA ASN A 21 4.01 4.98 -9.34
C ASN A 21 2.82 5.80 -9.85
N GLU A 22 3.06 7.08 -10.18
CA GLU A 22 2.02 7.98 -10.69
C GLU A 22 1.62 7.75 -12.16
N TYR A 23 2.25 6.82 -12.88
CA TYR A 23 1.75 6.34 -14.19
C TYR A 23 0.56 5.40 -14.05
N GLU A 24 0.09 5.20 -12.82
CA GLU A 24 -1.13 4.49 -12.46
C GLU A 24 -1.99 5.41 -11.59
N ASN A 25 -3.30 5.36 -11.77
CA ASN A 25 -4.23 6.00 -10.88
C ASN A 25 -5.51 5.18 -10.77
N ASN A 26 -6.28 5.42 -9.71
CA ASN A 26 -7.53 4.70 -9.44
C ASN A 26 -7.36 3.16 -9.43
N VAL A 27 -6.19 2.68 -9.02
CA VAL A 27 -5.92 1.24 -8.92
C VAL A 27 -6.45 0.69 -7.62
N ASN A 28 -6.59 -0.64 -7.55
CA ASN A 28 -7.03 -1.34 -6.35
C ASN A 28 -5.86 -2.10 -5.72
N ASN A 29 -5.80 -2.06 -4.40
CA ASN A 29 -4.86 -2.86 -3.62
C ASN A 29 -3.40 -2.66 -4.01
N ASN A 30 -2.99 -1.41 -4.27
CA ASN A 30 -1.58 -1.10 -4.46
C ASN A 30 -0.79 -1.62 -3.24
N TRP A 31 0.20 -2.46 -3.51
CA TRP A 31 0.89 -3.20 -2.47
C TRP A 31 1.62 -2.27 -1.49
N TYR A 32 2.31 -1.25 -2.00
CA TYR A 32 2.98 -0.24 -1.16
C TYR A 32 1.97 0.45 -0.23
N THR A 33 0.86 0.94 -0.78
CA THR A 33 -0.16 1.67 -0.04
C THR A 33 -0.81 0.80 1.04
N ASN A 34 -1.17 -0.44 0.70
CA ASN A 34 -1.70 -1.40 1.67
C ASN A 34 -0.71 -1.68 2.79
N HIS A 35 0.56 -1.86 2.45
CA HIS A 35 1.61 -2.19 3.41
C HIS A 35 1.89 -1.06 4.38
N ILE A 36 2.11 0.16 3.88
CA ILE A 36 2.40 1.31 4.76
C ILE A 36 1.21 1.64 5.67
N ALA A 37 -0.03 1.42 5.20
CA ALA A 37 -1.22 1.59 6.02
C ALA A 37 -1.28 0.56 7.16
N ALA A 38 -1.09 -0.73 6.86
CA ALA A 38 -1.06 -1.77 7.89
C ALA A 38 0.08 -1.56 8.88
N TRP A 39 1.29 -1.27 8.39
CA TRP A 39 2.46 -0.96 9.22
C TRP A 39 2.20 0.23 10.14
N THR A 40 1.57 1.30 9.65
CA THR A 40 1.24 2.47 10.47
C THR A 40 0.31 2.10 11.63
N LEU A 41 -0.71 1.28 11.36
CA LEU A 41 -1.65 0.81 12.38
C LEU A 41 -0.95 -0.08 13.41
N GLU A 42 -0.17 -1.05 12.95
CA GLU A 42 0.59 -1.96 13.80
C GLU A 42 1.59 -1.20 14.69
N TYR A 43 2.40 -0.33 14.09
CA TYR A 43 3.38 0.50 14.80
C TYR A 43 2.71 1.42 15.83
N THR A 44 1.56 1.99 15.50
CA THR A 44 0.78 2.82 16.42
C THR A 44 0.31 2.01 17.63
N VAL A 45 -0.25 0.81 17.40
CA VAL A 45 -0.71 -0.05 18.49
C VAL A 45 0.46 -0.52 19.36
N SER A 46 1.57 -0.95 18.76
CA SER A 46 2.79 -1.35 19.49
C SER A 46 3.33 -0.20 20.34
N SER A 47 3.40 1.01 19.77
CA SER A 47 3.85 2.22 20.47
C SER A 47 2.95 2.56 21.66
N LEU A 48 1.63 2.40 21.52
CA LEU A 48 0.68 2.60 22.61
C LEU A 48 0.85 1.55 23.71
N GLU A 49 1.10 0.29 23.37
CA GLU A 49 1.34 -0.79 24.33
C GLU A 49 2.65 -0.59 25.10
N ASP A 50 3.71 -0.16 24.41
CA ASP A 50 4.99 0.18 25.03
C ASP A 50 4.89 1.39 25.94
N LEU A 51 4.15 2.42 25.52
CA LEU A 51 3.87 3.59 26.35
C LEU A 51 3.05 3.22 27.58
N LYS A 52 2.05 2.34 27.43
CA LYS A 52 1.24 1.83 28.54
C LYS A 52 2.08 1.09 29.57
N ARG A 53 3.06 0.30 29.13
CA ARG A 53 3.96 -0.47 30.01
C ARG A 53 5.01 0.41 30.69
N SER A 54 5.62 1.33 29.94
CA SER A 54 6.75 2.14 30.42
C SER A 54 6.34 3.43 31.15
N ARG A 55 5.23 4.08 30.72
CA ARG A 55 4.76 5.38 31.24
C ARG A 55 3.22 5.43 31.30
N PRO A 56 2.58 4.73 32.24
CA PRO A 56 1.11 4.60 32.30
C PRO A 56 0.34 5.92 32.43
N SER A 57 0.89 6.93 33.13
CA SER A 57 0.28 8.27 33.22
C SER A 57 0.21 8.94 31.85
N ARG A 58 1.32 8.90 31.10
CA ARG A 58 1.41 9.47 29.76
C ARG A 58 0.50 8.74 28.77
N TYR A 59 0.39 7.42 28.89
CA TYR A 59 -0.58 6.65 28.10
C TYR A 59 -2.01 7.13 28.33
N ARG A 60 -2.43 7.31 29.61
CA ARG A 60 -3.78 7.85 29.93
C ARG A 60 -4.00 9.22 29.32
N GLU A 61 -3.05 10.14 29.45
CA GLU A 61 -3.13 11.48 28.84
C GLU A 61 -3.31 11.42 27.32
N VAL A 62 -2.57 10.54 26.62
CA VAL A 62 -2.68 10.37 25.17
C VAL A 62 -4.05 9.80 24.80
N CYS A 63 -4.52 8.78 25.51
CA CYS A 63 -5.84 8.20 25.28
C CYS A 63 -6.96 9.21 25.52
N GLU A 64 -6.90 9.99 26.60
CA GLU A 64 -7.88 11.04 26.91
C GLU A 64 -7.86 12.15 25.85
N LYS A 65 -6.67 12.67 25.53
CA LYS A 65 -6.50 13.76 24.54
C LYS A 65 -7.08 13.40 23.17
N HIS A 66 -6.91 12.15 22.75
CA HIS A 66 -7.35 11.67 21.43
C HIS A 66 -8.64 10.86 21.47
N SER A 67 -9.28 10.75 22.65
CA SER A 67 -10.49 9.93 22.87
C SER A 67 -10.34 8.48 22.37
N LEU A 68 -9.13 7.92 22.52
CA LEU A 68 -8.82 6.58 22.04
C LEU A 68 -9.51 5.52 22.89
N THR A 69 -10.15 4.57 22.21
CA THR A 69 -10.82 3.45 22.87
C THR A 69 -10.10 2.13 22.58
N GLY A 70 -10.24 1.16 23.50
CA GLY A 70 -9.70 -0.19 23.27
C GLY A 70 -10.35 -0.91 22.09
N ALA A 71 -11.61 -0.60 21.77
CA ALA A 71 -12.30 -1.15 20.61
C ALA A 71 -11.69 -0.63 19.29
N GLU A 72 -11.31 0.64 19.26
CA GLU A 72 -10.67 1.26 18.10
C GLU A 72 -9.27 0.68 17.85
N THR A 73 -8.43 0.55 18.88
CA THR A 73 -7.10 -0.06 18.73
C THR A 73 -7.18 -1.54 18.37
N ALA A 74 -8.16 -2.28 18.90
CA ALA A 74 -8.44 -3.66 18.48
C ALA A 74 -8.85 -3.72 17.00
N LYS A 75 -9.64 -2.75 16.53
CA LYS A 75 -10.03 -2.67 15.12
C LYS A 75 -8.83 -2.38 14.21
N TRP A 76 -7.90 -1.52 14.64
CA TRP A 76 -6.67 -1.25 13.89
C TRP A 76 -5.81 -2.49 13.73
N ARG A 77 -5.64 -3.27 14.80
CA ARG A 77 -4.93 -4.55 14.76
C ARG A 77 -5.61 -5.53 13.80
N GLU A 78 -6.93 -5.67 13.88
CA GLU A 78 -7.70 -6.50 12.94
C GLU A 78 -7.50 -6.07 11.47
N ILE A 79 -7.50 -4.76 11.19
CA ILE A 79 -7.27 -4.23 9.84
C ILE A 79 -5.87 -4.56 9.34
N ALA A 80 -4.84 -4.37 10.18
CA ALA A 80 -3.45 -4.67 9.83
C ALA A 80 -3.26 -6.17 9.55
N ASP A 81 -3.74 -7.04 10.45
CA ASP A 81 -3.63 -8.51 10.35
C ASP A 81 -4.34 -9.06 9.11
N LYS A 82 -5.47 -8.44 8.75
CA LYS A 82 -6.30 -8.84 7.61
C LYS A 82 -6.10 -7.95 6.38
N MET A 83 -5.05 -7.14 6.29
CA MET A 83 -4.80 -6.37 5.08
C MET A 83 -4.51 -7.30 3.89
N TYR A 84 -5.07 -7.00 2.73
CA TYR A 84 -4.81 -7.74 1.50
C TYR A 84 -3.51 -7.28 0.84
N TYR A 85 -2.74 -8.23 0.31
CA TYR A 85 -1.53 -7.99 -0.47
C TYR A 85 -1.59 -8.84 -1.75
N PRO A 86 -1.56 -8.24 -2.95
CA PRO A 86 -1.58 -9.01 -4.20
C PRO A 86 -0.25 -9.75 -4.36
N TYR A 87 -0.27 -11.07 -4.22
CA TYR A 87 0.93 -11.91 -4.26
C TYR A 87 0.73 -13.04 -5.28
N ILE A 88 1.71 -13.19 -6.17
CA ILE A 88 1.73 -14.21 -7.22
C ILE A 88 2.69 -15.32 -6.80
N LYS A 89 2.11 -16.41 -6.27
CA LYS A 89 2.86 -17.55 -5.73
C LYS A 89 3.79 -18.21 -6.75
N GLN A 90 3.39 -18.30 -8.02
CA GLN A 90 4.15 -18.97 -9.07
C GLN A 90 5.45 -18.23 -9.43
N LEU A 91 5.45 -16.91 -9.25
CA LEU A 91 6.59 -16.05 -9.54
C LEU A 91 7.35 -15.63 -8.27
N ASP A 92 6.77 -15.90 -7.09
CA ASP A 92 7.25 -15.45 -5.78
C ASP A 92 7.45 -13.93 -5.72
N ILE A 93 6.45 -13.18 -6.20
CA ILE A 93 6.47 -11.70 -6.21
C ILE A 93 5.17 -11.13 -5.67
N PHE A 94 5.26 -9.91 -5.14
CA PHE A 94 4.09 -9.06 -4.96
C PHE A 94 3.81 -8.29 -6.25
N GLU A 95 2.54 -8.27 -6.63
CA GLU A 95 2.06 -7.40 -7.69
C GLU A 95 2.04 -5.95 -7.21
N GLN A 96 2.32 -4.99 -8.09
CA GLN A 96 2.26 -3.57 -7.69
C GLN A 96 0.84 -3.15 -7.26
N GLN A 97 -0.17 -3.66 -7.96
CA GLN A 97 -1.59 -3.56 -7.67
C GLN A 97 -2.30 -4.73 -8.34
N ASP A 98 -3.58 -4.95 -8.04
CA ASP A 98 -4.38 -5.93 -8.78
C ASP A 98 -4.36 -5.63 -10.29
N LEU A 99 -4.25 -6.69 -11.11
CA LEU A 99 -4.23 -6.66 -12.59
C LEU A 99 -2.98 -6.03 -13.23
N TYR A 100 -1.93 -5.75 -12.45
CA TYR A 100 -0.70 -5.21 -13.03
C TYR A 100 -0.02 -6.20 -14.00
N MET A 101 0.02 -7.50 -13.66
CA MET A 101 0.64 -8.50 -14.55
C MET A 101 -0.23 -8.89 -15.74
N ASP A 102 -1.51 -8.49 -15.76
CA ASP A 102 -2.39 -8.67 -16.93
C ASP A 102 -2.04 -7.71 -18.08
N LYS A 103 -1.25 -6.67 -17.80
CA LYS A 103 -0.74 -5.74 -18.83
C LYS A 103 0.28 -6.42 -19.73
N GLN A 104 0.40 -5.94 -20.96
CA GLN A 104 1.47 -6.36 -21.85
C GLN A 104 2.83 -5.95 -21.26
N GLN A 105 3.57 -6.94 -20.78
CA GLN A 105 4.90 -6.73 -20.21
C GLN A 105 5.91 -6.44 -21.32
N GLN A 106 6.67 -5.35 -21.17
CA GLN A 106 7.69 -4.89 -22.10
C GLN A 106 8.86 -4.26 -21.32
N LEU A 107 10.09 -4.49 -21.77
CA LEU A 107 11.26 -3.86 -21.16
C LEU A 107 11.52 -2.48 -21.75
N VAL A 108 12.05 -1.56 -20.94
CA VAL A 108 12.40 -0.20 -21.39
C VAL A 108 13.40 -0.21 -22.55
N LYS A 109 14.33 -1.19 -22.59
CA LYS A 109 15.30 -1.35 -23.68
C LYS A 109 14.66 -1.61 -25.05
N ASP A 110 13.41 -2.08 -25.06
CA ASP A 110 12.65 -2.37 -26.28
C ASP A 110 11.79 -1.18 -26.72
N ILE A 111 11.85 -0.04 -26.02
CA ILE A 111 11.18 1.20 -26.41
C ILE A 111 12.09 1.99 -27.38
N PRO A 112 11.56 2.47 -28.52
CA PRO A 112 12.32 3.34 -29.41
C PRO A 112 12.84 4.59 -28.68
N PRO A 113 14.11 4.99 -28.82
CA PRO A 113 14.67 6.12 -28.08
C PRO A 113 13.91 7.45 -28.25
N GLN A 114 13.28 7.67 -29.40
CA GLN A 114 12.47 8.86 -29.68
C GLN A 114 11.16 8.95 -28.89
N ASP A 115 10.72 7.84 -28.28
CA ASP A 115 9.52 7.79 -27.44
C ASP A 115 9.87 8.12 -25.97
N LEU A 116 11.15 8.32 -25.63
CA LEU A 116 11.62 8.63 -24.29
C LEU A 116 11.93 10.13 -24.13
N PRO A 117 11.53 10.76 -23.01
CA PRO A 117 10.77 10.18 -21.88
C PRO A 117 9.27 10.05 -22.21
N LEU A 118 8.64 8.97 -21.74
CA LEU A 118 7.27 8.58 -22.12
C LEU A 118 6.25 9.72 -21.95
N ASN A 119 6.32 10.48 -20.85
CA ASN A 119 5.40 11.58 -20.56
C ASN A 119 5.46 12.77 -21.54
N LYS A 120 6.48 12.83 -22.41
CA LYS A 120 6.60 13.86 -23.46
C LYS A 120 6.14 13.38 -24.83
N HIS A 121 6.16 12.06 -25.06
CA HIS A 121 5.97 11.48 -26.40
C HIS A 121 4.74 10.59 -26.50
N TRP A 122 4.21 10.08 -25.39
CA TRP A 122 3.01 9.26 -25.33
C TRP A 122 1.82 10.04 -24.79
N SER A 123 0.62 9.68 -25.23
CA SER A 123 -0.61 10.16 -24.59
C SER A 123 -0.74 9.56 -23.19
N TRP A 124 -1.42 10.28 -22.29
CA TRP A 124 -1.63 9.81 -20.92
C TRP A 124 -2.39 8.47 -20.87
N ASP A 125 -3.39 8.28 -21.73
CA ASP A 125 -4.11 7.02 -21.87
C ASP A 125 -3.18 5.84 -22.23
N ARG A 126 -2.20 6.07 -23.12
CA ARG A 126 -1.21 5.04 -23.46
C ARG A 126 -0.31 4.71 -22.28
N ILE A 127 0.09 5.71 -21.48
CA ILE A 127 0.90 5.53 -20.28
C ILE A 127 0.14 4.69 -19.23
N LEU A 128 -1.11 5.06 -18.93
CA LEU A 128 -1.95 4.36 -17.93
C LEU A 128 -2.16 2.87 -18.26
N ARG A 129 -2.22 2.51 -19.55
CA ARG A 129 -2.40 1.12 -20.00
C ARG A 129 -1.09 0.34 -20.15
N SER A 130 0.06 1.00 -19.97
CA SER A 130 1.38 0.36 -20.09
C SER A 130 1.84 -0.27 -18.77
N CYS A 131 2.87 -1.12 -18.83
CA CYS A 131 3.55 -1.70 -17.66
C CYS A 131 4.71 -0.82 -17.14
N PHE A 132 4.88 0.40 -17.65
CA PHE A 132 5.99 1.25 -17.26
C PHE A 132 5.67 2.01 -15.98
N ILE A 133 6.66 2.09 -15.10
CA ILE A 133 6.54 2.76 -13.81
C ILE A 133 7.36 4.05 -13.83
N LYS A 134 6.84 5.12 -13.22
CA LYS A 134 7.52 6.42 -13.12
C LYS A 134 8.72 6.37 -12.17
N GLN A 135 8.57 5.63 -11.08
CA GLN A 135 9.51 5.51 -9.96
C GLN A 135 9.23 4.23 -9.18
N ALA A 136 10.10 3.92 -8.19
CA ALA A 136 9.94 2.76 -7.32
C ALA A 136 8.57 2.74 -6.61
N ASP A 137 7.91 1.58 -6.60
CA ASP A 137 6.64 1.34 -5.89
C ASP A 137 6.76 0.13 -4.96
N VAL A 138 6.74 -1.10 -5.49
CA VAL A 138 6.97 -2.31 -4.68
C VAL A 138 8.35 -2.27 -4.02
N ILE A 139 9.40 -1.95 -4.77
CA ILE A 139 10.75 -1.91 -4.21
C ILE A 139 10.97 -0.75 -3.22
N GLN A 140 10.10 0.26 -3.21
CA GLN A 140 10.20 1.40 -2.29
C GLN A 140 10.08 0.93 -0.83
N MET A 141 9.31 -0.13 -0.55
CA MET A 141 9.21 -0.66 0.82
C MET A 141 10.49 -1.31 1.32
N PHE A 142 11.36 -1.83 0.44
CA PHE A 142 12.64 -2.42 0.87
C PHE A 142 13.63 -1.40 1.45
N TYR A 143 13.33 -0.10 1.32
CA TYR A 143 14.09 0.97 1.97
C TYR A 143 13.64 1.25 3.41
N PHE A 144 12.52 0.71 3.86
CA PHE A 144 12.14 0.75 5.27
C PHE A 144 12.76 -0.45 5.99
N PRO A 145 13.48 -0.25 7.11
CA PRO A 145 13.94 -1.36 7.92
C PRO A 145 12.72 -2.13 8.45
N LEU A 146 12.71 -3.44 8.19
CA LEU A 146 11.85 -4.40 8.88
C LEU A 146 12.19 -4.46 10.37
#